data_AF-A0AAF6YIZ9-F1
#
_entry.id   AF-A0AAF6YIZ9-F1
#
_cell.length_a   1.000
_cell.length_b   1.000
_cell.length_c   1.000
_cell.angle_alpha   90.00
_cell.angle_beta   90.00
_cell.angle_gamma   90.00
#
_symmetry.space_group_name_H-M   'P 1'
#
loop_
_entity.id
_entity.type
_entity.pdbx_description
1 polymer ?
#
loop_
_entity_poly.entity_id
_entity_poly.type
_entity_poly.pdbx_seq_one_letter_code
_entity_poly.pdbx_strand_id
1 'polypeptide(L)'
;MDSAGGGMSWSGLLRGLSMSLNYGLALAPRPWGTRPMATLNQLHRRGPPKFPPSKPGPTEGRPQLKGVVLRTFIRKPKKPNSANRKCCRVRLSTGREAVCFIPGEGHNLQEHHVVLVQGGRTQDLPGVKLKVVRGKYDCGHVQKKK
;
A
#
# COMPACT_ATOMS: atom_id res chain seq x y z
N MET A 1 -76.30 -2.70 1.13
CA MET A 1 -77.33 -2.09 1.98
C MET A 1 -76.60 -1.35 3.08
N ASP A 2 -76.62 -0.02 2.96
CA ASP A 2 -76.58 0.99 4.05
C ASP A 2 -75.35 1.01 4.97
N SER A 3 -74.74 2.13 5.38
CA SER A 3 -74.94 3.58 5.21
C SER A 3 -73.66 4.22 5.82
N ALA A 4 -73.01 5.14 5.12
CA ALA A 4 -72.93 6.57 5.45
C ALA A 4 -72.10 6.98 6.70
N GLY A 5 -71.15 7.92 6.48
CA GLY A 5 -70.88 9.00 7.44
C GLY A 5 -69.41 9.26 7.78
N GLY A 6 -68.85 10.38 7.30
CA GLY A 6 -67.63 10.97 7.88
C GLY A 6 -66.76 11.78 6.92
N GLY A 7 -67.31 12.84 6.32
CA GLY A 7 -66.54 13.76 5.48
C GLY A 7 -65.74 14.77 6.29
N MET A 8 -64.54 15.13 5.80
CA MET A 8 -63.94 16.44 6.01
C MET A 8 -63.31 16.90 4.69
N SER A 9 -64.00 17.85 4.07
CA SER A 9 -63.61 18.61 2.89
C SER A 9 -62.60 19.68 3.30
N TRP A 10 -61.43 19.71 2.67
CA TRP A 10 -60.66 20.94 2.48
C TRP A 10 -60.30 21.07 1.00
N SER A 11 -61.20 21.72 0.27
CA SER A 11 -60.96 22.28 -1.05
C SER A 11 -60.02 23.50 -0.94
N GLY A 12 -58.98 23.50 -1.77
CA GLY A 12 -58.51 24.71 -2.44
C GLY A 12 -57.40 25.51 -1.75
N LEU A 13 -56.17 25.33 -2.25
CA LEU A 13 -55.41 26.47 -2.76
C LEU A 13 -54.32 25.99 -3.74
N LEU A 14 -54.70 26.08 -5.01
CA LEU A 14 -53.85 26.06 -6.20
C LEU A 14 -52.77 27.15 -6.12
N ARG A 15 -51.49 26.74 -6.16
CA ARG A 15 -50.40 27.36 -6.95
C ARG A 15 -49.42 26.21 -7.26
N GLY A 16 -49.40 25.63 -8.45
CA GLY A 16 -49.06 26.30 -9.69
C GLY A 16 -47.54 26.34 -9.86
N LEU A 17 -46.91 25.20 -10.15
CA LEU A 17 -45.55 25.15 -10.67
C LEU A 17 -45.48 24.08 -11.76
N SER A 18 -45.33 24.59 -12.98
CA SER A 18 -45.27 23.91 -14.25
C SER A 18 -44.29 22.73 -14.25
N MET A 19 -44.81 21.55 -14.59
CA MET A 19 -44.02 20.43 -15.11
C MET A 19 -43.39 20.86 -16.43
N SER A 20 -42.07 21.05 -16.43
CA SER A 20 -41.27 21.00 -17.65
C SER A 20 -40.55 19.64 -17.67
N LEU A 21 -41.09 18.72 -18.47
CA LEU A 21 -40.38 17.56 -18.98
C LEU A 21 -39.08 18.05 -19.66
N ASN A 22 -37.93 17.68 -19.12
CA ASN A 22 -36.70 17.67 -19.91
C ASN A 22 -36.21 16.23 -19.99
N TYR A 23 -36.71 15.55 -21.02
CA TYR A 23 -36.14 14.32 -21.53
C TYR A 23 -34.71 14.57 -22.03
N GLY A 24 -33.76 13.79 -21.54
CA GLY A 24 -32.61 13.32 -22.32
C GLY A 24 -31.57 14.34 -22.76
N LEU A 25 -30.65 14.72 -21.86
CA LEU A 25 -29.27 14.96 -22.29
C LEU A 25 -28.55 13.61 -22.37
N ALA A 26 -28.72 12.94 -23.50
CA ALA A 26 -27.87 11.84 -23.90
C ALA A 26 -26.42 12.36 -23.93
N LEU A 27 -25.60 11.94 -22.97
CA LEU A 27 -24.15 12.04 -23.07
C LEU A 27 -23.74 11.29 -24.32
N ALA A 28 -23.46 12.02 -25.41
CA ALA A 28 -23.02 11.42 -26.66
C ALA A 28 -21.86 10.45 -26.37
N PRO A 29 -21.91 9.20 -26.87
CA PRO A 29 -20.83 8.27 -26.68
C PRO A 29 -19.57 8.88 -27.29
N ARG A 30 -18.56 9.17 -26.46
CA ARG A 30 -17.28 9.69 -26.92
C ARG A 30 -16.75 8.73 -27.98
N PRO A 31 -16.59 9.16 -29.25
CA PRO A 31 -16.10 8.28 -30.29
C PRO A 31 -14.71 7.80 -29.89
N TRP A 32 -14.55 6.48 -29.90
CA TRP A 32 -13.39 5.76 -29.36
C TRP A 32 -12.12 5.91 -30.23
N GLY A 33 -12.07 6.92 -31.11
CA GLY A 33 -11.21 6.94 -32.29
C GLY A 33 -10.23 8.11 -32.41
N THR A 34 -10.32 9.18 -31.61
CA THR A 34 -9.37 10.29 -31.71
C THR A 34 -8.79 10.62 -30.33
N ARG A 35 -7.61 10.07 -30.03
CA ARG A 35 -6.76 10.65 -28.99
C ARG A 35 -6.34 12.03 -29.53
N PRO A 36 -6.81 13.16 -28.97
CA PRO A 36 -6.34 14.45 -29.44
C PRO A 36 -4.85 14.53 -29.09
N MET A 37 -4.00 14.52 -30.11
CA MET A 37 -2.60 14.84 -29.90
C MET A 37 -2.54 16.26 -29.31
N ALA A 38 -1.67 16.44 -28.32
CA ALA A 38 -1.47 17.76 -27.72
C ALA A 38 -0.99 18.73 -28.80
N THR A 39 -1.54 19.95 -28.80
CA THR A 39 -1.13 20.97 -29.78
C THR A 39 0.28 21.46 -29.46
N LEU A 40 1.00 21.99 -30.47
CA LEU A 40 2.34 22.56 -30.27
C LEU A 40 2.33 23.65 -29.18
N ASN A 41 1.30 24.52 -29.17
CA ASN A 41 1.13 25.55 -28.15
C ASN A 41 0.91 24.97 -26.74
N GLN A 42 0.23 23.82 -26.62
CA GLN A 42 0.08 23.12 -25.34
C GLN A 42 1.41 22.53 -24.85
N LEU A 43 2.23 21.97 -25.75
CA LEU A 43 3.56 21.48 -25.40
C LEU A 43 4.51 22.62 -25.02
N HIS A 44 4.51 23.72 -25.79
CA HIS A 44 5.30 24.91 -25.51
C HIS A 44 4.96 25.49 -24.12
N ARG A 45 3.67 25.62 -23.77
CA ARG A 45 3.23 26.13 -22.46
C ARG A 45 3.55 25.19 -21.29
N ARG A 46 3.49 23.87 -21.51
CA ARG A 46 3.73 22.87 -20.46
C ARG A 46 5.22 22.62 -20.20
N GLY A 47 6.06 22.83 -21.21
CA GLY A 47 7.48 22.54 -21.14
C GLY A 47 7.78 21.04 -21.07
N PRO A 48 9.04 20.66 -20.85
CA PRO A 48 9.42 19.25 -20.74
C PRO A 48 8.73 18.57 -19.55
N PRO A 49 8.32 17.29 -19.67
CA PRO A 49 7.68 16.59 -18.58
C PRO A 49 8.64 16.46 -17.39
N LYS A 50 8.19 16.86 -16.20
CA LYS A 50 8.96 16.71 -14.97
C LYS A 50 8.84 15.27 -14.47
N PHE A 51 9.98 14.61 -14.27
CA PHE A 51 9.99 13.29 -13.65
C PHE A 51 9.64 13.40 -12.16
N PRO A 52 8.77 12.52 -11.63
CA PRO A 52 8.48 12.51 -10.21
C PRO A 52 9.73 12.12 -9.40
N PRO A 53 9.93 12.68 -8.19
CA PRO A 53 11.06 12.31 -7.34
C PRO A 53 10.99 10.84 -6.93
N SER A 54 12.16 10.22 -6.71
CA SER A 54 12.24 8.84 -6.26
C SER A 54 11.73 8.70 -4.82
N LYS A 55 10.89 7.70 -4.56
CA LYS A 55 10.36 7.45 -3.22
C LYS A 55 11.45 6.78 -2.36
N PRO A 56 11.73 7.25 -1.14
CA PRO A 56 12.71 6.63 -0.28
C PRO A 56 12.30 5.19 0.07
N GLY A 57 13.30 4.31 0.14
CA GLY A 57 13.11 2.91 0.49
C GLY A 57 12.75 2.69 1.98
N PRO A 58 12.67 1.43 2.43
CA PRO A 58 12.40 1.11 3.84
C PRO A 58 13.49 1.62 4.81
N THR A 59 14.68 1.91 4.30
CA THR A 59 15.82 2.44 5.06
C THR A 59 15.89 3.98 5.02
N GLU A 60 14.89 4.64 4.42
CA GLU A 60 14.79 6.11 4.38
C GLU A 60 16.03 6.79 3.77
N GLY A 61 16.64 6.16 2.76
CA GLY A 61 17.84 6.66 2.07
C GLY A 61 19.16 6.34 2.78
N ARG A 62 19.14 5.68 3.94
CA ARG A 62 20.35 5.28 4.69
C ARG A 62 20.85 3.91 4.22
N PRO A 63 22.17 3.62 4.28
CA PRO A 63 22.69 2.30 3.90
C PRO A 63 22.23 1.18 4.85
N GLN A 64 22.34 1.41 6.16
CA GLN A 64 21.89 0.48 7.20
C GLN A 64 21.25 1.22 8.38
N LEU A 65 20.45 0.48 9.15
CA LEU A 65 19.79 0.94 10.36
C LEU A 65 20.06 -0.01 11.52
N LYS A 66 20.25 0.54 12.71
CA LYS A 66 20.27 -0.23 13.95
C LYS A 66 18.83 -0.50 14.40
N GLY A 67 18.58 -1.66 14.99
CA GLY A 67 17.28 -1.96 15.57
C GLY A 67 17.35 -3.00 16.68
N VAL A 68 16.28 -3.09 17.45
CA VAL A 68 16.10 -4.06 18.54
C VAL A 68 15.06 -5.07 18.11
N VAL A 69 15.34 -6.36 18.28
CA VAL A 69 14.42 -7.45 17.97
C VAL A 69 13.29 -7.48 19.01
N LEU A 70 12.05 -7.46 18.52
CA LEU A 70 10.86 -7.63 19.34
C LEU A 70 10.49 -9.10 19.49
N ARG A 71 10.48 -9.83 18.36
CA ARG A 71 10.20 -11.27 18.34
C ARG A 71 10.74 -11.94 17.09
N THR A 72 11.11 -13.20 17.20
CA THR A 72 11.50 -14.07 16.08
C THR A 72 10.35 -14.99 15.69
N PHE A 73 10.09 -15.15 14.39
CA PHE A 73 9.04 -16.04 13.89
C PHE A 73 9.36 -16.55 12.49
N ILE A 74 8.58 -17.54 12.05
CA ILE A 74 8.75 -18.17 10.74
C ILE A 74 7.61 -17.73 9.84
N ARG A 75 7.92 -17.36 8.58
CA ARG A 75 6.91 -17.11 7.55
C ARG A 75 7.05 -18.10 6.40
N LYS A 76 5.90 -18.52 5.87
CA LYS A 76 5.85 -19.29 4.63
C LYS A 76 5.99 -18.33 3.43
N PRO A 77 6.73 -18.72 2.38
CA PRO A 77 6.85 -17.96 1.14
C PRO A 77 5.55 -17.93 0.36
N LYS A 78 5.47 -17.03 -0.64
CA LYS A 78 4.43 -17.10 -1.67
C LYS A 78 4.57 -18.37 -2.51
N LYS A 79 3.45 -18.91 -2.99
CA LYS A 79 3.42 -19.94 -4.06
C LYS A 79 4.24 -19.42 -5.26
N PRO A 80 5.06 -20.21 -5.96
CA PRO A 80 5.16 -21.68 -6.00
C PRO A 80 6.10 -22.31 -4.96
N ASN A 81 6.84 -21.50 -4.22
CA ASN A 81 7.87 -21.99 -3.30
C ASN A 81 7.25 -22.51 -2.00
N SER A 82 7.91 -23.48 -1.36
CA SER A 82 7.57 -23.98 -0.03
C SER A 82 8.83 -24.06 0.83
N ALA A 83 8.85 -23.32 1.95
CA ALA A 83 9.97 -23.31 2.88
C ALA A 83 9.56 -22.65 4.21
N ASN A 84 10.39 -22.82 5.24
CA ASN A 84 10.29 -22.08 6.50
C ASN A 84 11.31 -20.95 6.51
N ARG A 85 10.90 -19.71 6.18
CA ARG A 85 11.81 -18.56 6.19
C ARG A 85 11.87 -17.95 7.59
N LYS A 86 13.07 -17.91 8.17
CA LYS A 86 13.32 -17.30 9.49
C LYS A 86 13.28 -15.78 9.37
N CYS A 87 12.41 -15.14 10.15
CA CYS A 87 12.19 -13.71 10.14
C CYS A 87 12.20 -13.17 11.58
N CYS A 88 12.39 -11.87 11.72
CA CYS A 88 12.22 -11.17 12.99
C CYS A 88 11.42 -9.88 12.80
N ARG A 89 10.66 -9.49 13.82
CA ARG A 89 10.11 -8.13 13.94
C ARG A 89 11.12 -7.30 14.69
N VAL A 90 11.49 -6.17 14.12
CA VAL A 90 12.54 -5.29 14.64
C VAL A 90 11.97 -3.88 14.78
N ARG A 91 12.22 -3.25 15.92
CA ARG A 91 12.01 -1.82 16.11
C ARG A 91 13.27 -1.09 15.66
N LEU A 92 13.18 -0.36 14.57
CA LEU A 92 14.31 0.41 14.01
C LEU A 92 14.58 1.64 14.86
N SER A 93 15.79 2.18 14.77
CA SER A 93 16.16 3.44 15.42
C SER A 93 15.30 4.63 14.98
N THR A 94 14.65 4.54 13.81
CA THR A 94 13.68 5.54 13.31
C THR A 94 12.32 5.46 14.03
N GLY A 95 12.15 4.53 14.97
CA GLY A 95 10.91 4.30 15.71
C GLY A 95 9.92 3.37 14.99
N ARG A 96 10.16 3.07 13.71
CA ARG A 96 9.29 2.21 12.90
C ARG A 96 9.51 0.74 13.21
N GLU A 97 8.42 -0.01 13.30
CA GLU A 97 8.48 -1.47 13.33
C GLU A 97 8.50 -2.05 11.92
N ALA A 98 9.45 -2.94 11.66
CA ALA A 98 9.55 -3.61 10.38
C ALA A 98 9.84 -5.10 10.56
N VAL A 99 9.47 -5.88 9.54
CA VAL A 99 9.82 -7.30 9.47
C VAL A 99 11.09 -7.45 8.65
N CYS A 100 12.08 -8.11 9.22
CA CYS A 100 13.37 -8.36 8.60
C CYS A 100 13.56 -9.86 8.35
N PHE A 101 14.20 -10.19 7.23
CA PHE A 101 14.62 -11.56 6.93
C PHE A 101 16.00 -11.84 7.52
N ILE A 102 16.18 -13.02 8.09
CA ILE A 102 17.45 -13.47 8.66
C ILE A 102 18.13 -14.40 7.64
N PRO A 103 19.23 -13.99 6.99
CA PRO A 103 19.91 -14.82 5.99
C PRO A 103 20.77 -15.91 6.63
N GLY A 104 21.03 -16.99 5.89
CA GLY A 104 21.88 -18.12 6.31
C GLY A 104 21.14 -19.22 7.08
N GLU A 105 21.89 -20.24 7.48
CA GLU A 105 21.39 -21.37 8.27
C GLU A 105 21.51 -21.08 9.77
N GLY A 106 20.41 -21.25 10.52
CA GLY A 106 20.37 -21.04 11.96
C GLY A 106 20.58 -19.58 12.39
N HIS A 107 20.09 -19.20 13.57
CA HIS A 107 20.39 -17.90 14.20
C HIS A 107 20.26 -17.99 15.71
N ASN A 108 21.01 -17.14 16.41
CA ASN A 108 20.98 -17.00 17.87
C ASN A 108 20.30 -15.68 18.29
N LEU A 109 19.32 -15.20 17.52
CA LEU A 109 18.59 -13.99 17.88
C LEU A 109 17.47 -14.35 18.86
N GLN A 110 17.43 -13.62 19.96
CA GLN A 110 16.35 -13.67 20.94
C GLN A 110 15.67 -12.30 20.99
N GLU A 111 14.67 -12.17 21.84
CA GLU A 111 14.04 -10.88 22.10
C GLU A 111 15.07 -9.93 22.73
N HIS A 112 14.91 -8.62 22.48
CA HIS A 112 15.82 -7.56 22.95
C HIS A 112 17.24 -7.53 22.36
N HIS A 113 17.61 -8.51 21.54
CA HIS A 113 18.88 -8.47 20.83
C HIS A 113 18.95 -7.29 19.86
N VAL A 114 20.13 -6.69 19.77
CA VAL A 114 20.45 -5.59 18.87
C VAL A 114 20.97 -6.16 17.55
N VAL A 115 20.43 -5.65 16.45
CA VAL A 115 20.78 -6.09 15.09
C VAL A 115 21.03 -4.91 14.16
N LEU A 116 21.88 -5.14 13.16
CA LEU A 116 22.07 -4.23 12.04
C LEU A 116 21.20 -4.71 10.88
N VAL A 117 20.42 -3.80 10.32
CA VAL A 117 19.46 -4.07 9.25
C VAL A 117 19.87 -3.30 8.01
N GLN A 118 19.84 -3.97 6.86
CA GLN A 118 20.11 -3.37 5.56
C GLN A 118 18.91 -3.50 4.61
N GLY A 119 18.90 -2.66 3.58
CA GLY A 119 17.94 -2.78 2.49
C GLY A 119 18.13 -4.11 1.74
N GLY A 120 17.02 -4.75 1.35
CA GLY A 120 17.07 -5.95 0.54
C GLY A 120 15.74 -6.67 0.51
N ARG A 121 15.05 -6.64 -0.63
CA ARG A 121 13.79 -7.39 -0.78
C ARG A 121 14.07 -8.89 -0.75
N THR A 122 13.31 -9.62 0.05
CA THR A 122 13.27 -11.08 -0.03
C THR A 122 12.19 -11.44 -1.04
N GLN A 123 12.55 -11.98 -2.22
CA GLN A 123 11.60 -12.12 -3.33
C GLN A 123 10.40 -13.02 -3.00
N ASP A 124 10.60 -13.99 -2.11
CA ASP A 124 9.60 -14.96 -1.71
C ASP A 124 8.56 -14.43 -0.73
N LEU A 125 8.97 -13.50 0.15
CA LEU A 125 8.14 -13.06 1.26
C LEU A 125 7.48 -11.72 0.92
N PRO A 126 6.13 -11.67 0.85
CA PRO A 126 5.45 -10.40 0.65
C PRO A 126 5.70 -9.48 1.86
N GLY A 127 6.00 -8.21 1.57
CA GLY A 127 6.20 -7.17 2.58
C GLY A 127 7.55 -7.18 3.30
N VAL A 128 8.44 -8.15 3.06
CA VAL A 128 9.76 -8.21 3.70
C VAL A 128 10.82 -7.55 2.82
N LYS A 129 11.07 -6.26 3.09
CA LYS A 129 11.99 -5.41 2.31
C LYS A 129 13.37 -5.22 2.95
N LEU A 130 13.55 -5.72 4.17
CA LEU A 130 14.74 -5.55 4.98
C LEU A 130 15.38 -6.90 5.29
N LYS A 131 16.72 -6.91 5.38
CA LYS A 131 17.52 -8.09 5.75
C LYS A 131 18.42 -7.74 6.92
N VAL A 132 18.62 -8.70 7.82
CA VAL A 132 19.61 -8.59 8.91
C VAL A 132 21.01 -8.82 8.34
N VAL A 133 21.98 -8.02 8.76
CA VAL A 133 23.40 -8.20 8.45
C VAL A 133 23.99 -9.20 9.44
N ARG A 134 24.74 -10.19 8.93
CA ARG A 134 25.44 -11.18 9.76
C ARG A 134 26.83 -10.66 10.15
N GLY A 135 27.30 -11.09 11.32
CA GLY A 135 28.61 -10.71 11.85
C GLY A 135 28.65 -9.34 12.53
N LYS A 136 27.49 -8.78 12.91
CA LYS A 136 27.42 -7.46 13.56
C LYS A 136 26.39 -7.44 14.71
N TYR A 137 26.76 -6.75 15.80
CA TYR A 137 26.04 -6.75 17.08
C TYR A 137 25.81 -8.19 17.56
N ASP A 138 24.62 -8.53 18.03
CA ASP A 138 24.31 -9.85 18.58
C ASP A 138 24.07 -10.91 17.48
N CYS A 139 24.03 -10.47 16.22
CA CYS A 139 23.88 -11.35 15.08
C CYS A 139 25.25 -11.88 14.62
N GLY A 140 25.71 -12.97 15.25
CA GLY A 140 26.96 -13.64 14.90
C GLY A 140 27.04 -14.17 13.46
N HIS A 141 28.25 -14.54 13.04
CA HIS A 141 28.50 -15.20 11.76
C HIS A 141 27.83 -16.58 11.69
N VAL A 142 27.53 -17.05 10.47
CA VAL A 142 26.96 -18.38 10.24
C VAL A 142 28.05 -19.41 10.53
N GLN A 143 27.72 -20.42 11.33
CA GLN A 143 28.64 -21.51 11.65
C GLN A 143 28.80 -22.42 10.44
N LYS A 144 30.05 -22.67 10.02
CA LYS A 144 30.35 -23.62 8.96
C LYS A 144 30.25 -25.04 9.52
N LYS A 145 29.43 -25.89 8.91
CA LYS A 145 29.47 -27.33 9.18
C LYS A 145 30.74 -27.88 8.52
N LYS A 146 31.67 -28.40 9.32
CA LYS A 146 32.83 -29.15 8.85
C LYS A 146 32.41 -30.57 8.51
#